data_AF-A0A522IV49-F1
#
_entry.id   AF-A0A522IV49-F1
#
_cell.length_a   1.000
_cell.length_b   1.000
_cell.length_c   1.000
_cell.angle_alpha   90.00
_cell.angle_beta   90.00
_cell.angle_gamma   90.00
#
_symmetry.space_group_name_H-M   'P 1'
#
loop_
_entity.id
_entity.type
_entity.pdbx_description
1 polymer ?
#
loop_
_entity_poly.entity_id
_entity_poly.type
_entity_poly.pdbx_seq_one_letter_code
_entity_poly.pdbx_strand_id
1 'polypeptide(L)'
;MNTAAHIVLTHPAGYESLATAIIEGLAAARRARPAEHVRSATQPKPNCHDAADAWTVAHAGTQPVRGWLAIEQDGAPLRLIAHSLVRNPDGTLLDPTFAHGEPVYPFVPHPRTIGGFFSLLCRPGAPYELLVSAADGEA
;
A
#
# COMPACT_ATOMS: atom_id res chain seq x y z
N MET A 1 -1.51 -32.21 -11.87
CA MET A 1 -2.49 -31.39 -11.12
C MET A 1 -2.49 -30.02 -11.77
N ASN A 2 -3.57 -29.67 -12.45
CA ASN A 2 -3.67 -28.41 -13.18
C ASN A 2 -4.07 -27.33 -12.16
N THR A 3 -3.13 -26.48 -11.76
CA THR A 3 -3.46 -25.31 -10.92
C THR A 3 -4.18 -24.33 -11.83
N ALA A 4 -5.48 -24.13 -11.62
CA ALA A 4 -6.22 -23.08 -12.30
C ALA A 4 -5.45 -21.76 -12.11
N ALA A 5 -5.10 -21.10 -13.20
CA ALA A 5 -4.46 -19.79 -13.13
C ALA A 5 -5.50 -18.82 -12.55
N HIS A 6 -5.26 -18.33 -11.33
CA HIS A 6 -6.07 -17.25 -10.77
C HIS A 6 -5.85 -16.00 -11.62
N ILE A 7 -6.89 -15.60 -12.36
CA ILE A 7 -6.83 -14.37 -13.16
C ILE A 7 -7.07 -13.21 -12.19
N VAL A 8 -6.08 -12.33 -12.08
CA VAL A 8 -6.22 -11.08 -11.34
C VAL A 8 -6.81 -10.04 -12.29
N LEU A 9 -7.95 -9.46 -11.91
CA LEU A 9 -8.57 -8.35 -12.63
C LEU A 9 -8.43 -7.07 -11.81
N THR A 10 -8.13 -5.96 -12.49
CA THR A 10 -8.01 -4.64 -11.84
C THR A 10 -9.02 -3.64 -12.36
N HIS A 11 -9.45 -2.73 -11.48
CA HIS A 11 -10.10 -1.48 -11.86
C HIS A 11 -9.33 -0.29 -11.26
N PRO A 12 -8.87 0.67 -12.10
CA PRO A 12 -8.84 0.62 -13.56
C PRO A 12 -8.04 -0.60 -14.08
N ALA A 13 -8.34 -1.06 -15.29
CA ALA A 13 -7.66 -2.20 -15.91
C ALA A 13 -6.24 -1.84 -16.35
N GLY A 14 -5.40 -2.85 -16.58
CA GLY A 14 -4.02 -2.69 -17.05
C GLY A 14 -2.98 -2.62 -15.93
N TYR A 15 -3.40 -2.84 -14.68
CA TYR A 15 -2.53 -2.86 -13.49
C TYR A 15 -2.43 -4.27 -12.87
N GLU A 16 -2.75 -5.31 -13.63
CA GLU A 16 -2.81 -6.70 -13.14
C GLU A 16 -1.44 -7.16 -12.63
N SER A 17 -0.35 -6.89 -13.36
CA SER A 17 1.00 -7.25 -12.90
C SER A 17 1.39 -6.53 -11.60
N LEU A 18 0.95 -5.28 -11.42
CA LEU A 18 1.15 -4.53 -10.18
C LEU A 18 0.35 -5.17 -9.03
N ALA A 19 -0.94 -5.44 -9.27
CA ALA A 19 -1.82 -6.05 -8.28
C ALA A 19 -1.33 -7.44 -7.86
N THR A 20 -0.92 -8.28 -8.81
CA THR A 20 -0.32 -9.60 -8.52
C THR A 20 0.91 -9.46 -7.63
N ALA A 21 1.85 -8.57 -7.96
CA ALA A 21 3.07 -8.39 -7.16
C ALA A 21 2.76 -7.87 -5.73
N ILE A 22 1.72 -7.03 -5.58
CA ILE A 22 1.27 -6.58 -4.25
C ILE A 22 0.62 -7.73 -3.47
N ILE A 23 -0.23 -8.54 -4.11
CA ILE A 23 -0.88 -9.71 -3.50
C ILE A 23 0.16 -10.74 -3.02
N GLU A 24 1.19 -11.01 -3.83
CA GLU A 24 2.29 -11.89 -3.45
C GLU A 24 3.00 -11.40 -2.17
N GLY A 25 3.18 -10.09 -2.03
CA GLY A 25 3.75 -9.46 -0.84
C GLY A 25 2.80 -9.41 0.36
N LEU A 26 1.50 -9.51 0.16
CA LEU A 26 0.49 -9.31 1.20
C LEU A 26 0.57 -10.34 2.32
N ALA A 27 0.87 -11.60 2.01
CA ALA A 27 1.03 -12.64 3.03
C ALA A 27 2.16 -12.31 4.02
N ALA A 28 3.26 -11.72 3.54
CA ALA A 28 4.34 -11.26 4.40
C ALA A 28 3.93 -10.01 5.20
N ALA A 29 3.24 -9.05 4.56
CA ALA A 29 2.75 -7.85 5.23
C ALA A 29 1.78 -8.16 6.38
N ARG A 30 0.88 -9.14 6.22
CA ARG A 30 -0.04 -9.59 7.29
C ARG A 30 0.67 -10.17 8.52
N ARG A 31 1.88 -10.73 8.34
CA ARG A 31 2.69 -11.28 9.43
C ARG A 31 3.66 -10.27 10.03
N ALA A 32 3.87 -9.14 9.35
CA ALA A 32 4.76 -8.09 9.83
C ALA A 32 4.15 -7.36 11.02
N ARG A 33 4.99 -6.68 11.81
CA ARG A 33 4.50 -5.73 12.81
C ARG A 33 3.71 -4.63 12.08
N PRO A 34 2.49 -4.30 12.53
CA PRO A 34 1.73 -3.21 11.94
C PRO A 34 2.45 -1.88 12.07
N ALA A 35 2.16 -0.95 11.17
CA ALA A 35 2.70 0.40 11.25
C ALA A 35 2.10 1.14 12.46
N GLU A 36 2.94 1.88 13.18
CA GLU A 36 2.50 2.70 14.30
C GLU A 36 1.97 4.05 13.79
N HIS A 37 0.72 4.36 14.13
CA HIS A 37 0.11 5.64 13.81
C HIS A 37 0.67 6.74 14.72
N VAL A 38 1.23 7.80 14.13
CA VAL A 38 1.93 8.84 14.90
C VAL A 38 1.36 10.25 14.67
N ARG A 39 0.31 10.39 13.86
CA ARG A 39 -0.38 11.68 13.69
C ARG A 39 -1.09 12.06 15.00
N SER A 40 -1.01 13.32 15.39
CA SER A 40 -1.88 13.84 16.44
C SER A 40 -3.34 13.81 16.00
N ALA A 41 -4.24 13.30 16.85
CA ALA A 41 -5.68 13.29 16.60
C ALA A 41 -6.28 14.71 16.45
N THR A 42 -5.61 15.74 16.98
CA THR A 42 -6.05 17.14 16.88
C THR A 42 -5.63 17.82 15.58
N GLN A 43 -4.74 17.20 14.79
CA GLN A 43 -4.32 17.71 13.49
C GLN A 43 -5.23 17.16 12.37
N PRO A 44 -5.47 17.90 11.28
CA PRO A 44 -6.17 17.35 10.13
C PRO A 44 -5.36 16.19 9.51
N LYS A 45 -6.06 15.27 8.84
CA LYS A 45 -5.41 14.18 8.10
C LYS A 45 -4.67 14.76 6.88
N PRO A 46 -3.34 14.62 6.79
CA PRO A 46 -2.55 15.17 5.68
C PRO A 46 -2.61 14.26 4.44
N ASN A 47 -2.06 14.73 3.32
CA ASN A 47 -1.65 13.83 2.25
C ASN A 47 -0.53 12.91 2.76
N CYS A 48 -0.64 11.60 2.51
CA CYS A 48 0.30 10.62 3.08
C CYS A 48 1.72 10.75 2.53
N HIS A 49 1.89 11.18 1.28
CA HIS A 49 3.20 11.35 0.67
C HIS A 49 3.92 12.55 1.27
N ASP A 50 3.22 13.69 1.36
CA ASP A 50 3.72 14.92 1.98
C ASP A 50 4.03 14.73 3.46
N ALA A 51 3.18 13.98 4.18
CA ALA A 51 3.38 13.68 5.59
C ALA A 51 4.64 12.83 5.82
N ALA A 52 4.87 11.81 5.00
CA ALA A 52 6.08 11.01 5.06
C ALA A 52 7.33 11.85 4.73
N ASP A 53 7.26 12.73 3.74
CA ASP A 53 8.38 13.62 3.38
C ASP A 53 8.69 14.61 4.50
N ALA A 54 7.67 15.30 5.02
CA ALA A 54 7.81 16.24 6.14
C ALA A 54 8.38 15.55 7.38
N TRP A 55 7.94 14.32 7.67
CA TRP A 55 8.49 13.54 8.78
C TRP A 55 9.98 13.27 8.60
N THR A 56 10.41 12.86 7.40
CA THR A 56 11.82 12.53 7.14
C THR A 56 12.73 13.75 7.20
N VAL A 57 12.22 14.93 6.86
CA VAL A 57 12.92 16.21 7.06
C VAL A 57 13.08 16.52 8.54
N ALA A 58 12.05 16.27 9.35
CA ALA A 58 12.06 16.57 10.78
C ALA A 58 12.81 15.52 11.64
N HIS A 59 12.93 14.28 11.18
CA HIS A 59 13.46 13.16 11.96
C HIS A 59 14.63 12.49 11.24
N ALA A 60 15.85 12.91 11.61
CA ALA A 60 17.08 12.40 11.01
C ALA A 60 17.20 10.87 11.13
N GLY A 61 17.67 10.24 10.05
CA GLY A 61 17.87 8.78 9.99
C GLY A 61 16.62 7.99 9.60
N THR A 62 15.46 8.62 9.54
CA THR A 62 14.25 8.00 9.01
C THR A 62 14.23 8.01 7.48
N GLN A 63 13.50 7.07 6.87
CA GLN A 63 13.39 6.96 5.40
C GLN A 63 11.94 6.80 4.96
N PRO A 64 11.50 7.45 3.86
CA PRO A 64 10.17 7.24 3.35
C PRO A 64 10.05 5.84 2.73
N VAL A 65 8.93 5.17 2.95
CA VAL A 65 8.57 3.90 2.33
C VAL A 65 7.28 4.07 1.55
N ARG A 66 7.36 3.92 0.23
CA ARG A 66 6.22 4.05 -0.68
C ARG A 66 5.63 2.68 -0.98
N GLY A 67 4.30 2.58 -1.03
CA GLY A 67 3.63 1.30 -1.19
C GLY A 67 2.12 1.40 -1.18
N TRP A 68 1.48 0.35 -0.71
CA TRP A 68 0.03 0.16 -0.80
C TRP A 68 -0.54 -0.36 0.50
N LEU A 69 -1.61 0.27 0.99
CA LEU A 69 -2.45 -0.31 2.02
C LEU A 69 -3.42 -1.29 1.38
N ALA A 70 -3.57 -2.46 1.98
CA ALA A 70 -4.56 -3.46 1.59
C ALA A 70 -5.78 -3.37 2.52
N ILE A 71 -6.92 -2.99 1.96
CA ILE A 71 -8.20 -2.96 2.69
C ILE A 71 -9.03 -4.14 2.22
N GLU A 72 -9.26 -5.06 3.15
CA GLU A 72 -10.01 -6.29 2.94
C GLU A 72 -11.39 -6.16 3.59
N GLN A 73 -12.43 -6.49 2.84
CA GLN A 73 -13.80 -6.52 3.34
C GLN A 73 -14.48 -7.76 2.78
N ASP A 74 -15.20 -8.48 3.65
CA ASP A 74 -15.88 -9.72 3.28
C ASP A 74 -16.84 -9.50 2.10
N GLY A 75 -16.70 -10.34 1.07
CA GLY A 75 -17.53 -10.29 -0.14
C GLY A 75 -17.26 -9.11 -1.07
N ALA A 76 -16.23 -8.30 -0.81
CA ALA A 76 -15.84 -7.17 -1.64
C ALA A 76 -14.49 -7.41 -2.34
N PRO A 77 -14.21 -6.75 -3.47
CA PRO A 77 -12.88 -6.71 -4.06
C PRO A 77 -11.84 -6.19 -3.08
N LEU A 78 -10.62 -6.72 -3.15
CA LEU A 78 -9.48 -6.18 -2.41
C LEU A 78 -9.19 -4.76 -2.89
N ARG A 79 -9.15 -3.80 -1.96
CA ARG A 79 -8.81 -2.41 -2.30
C ARG A 79 -7.36 -2.15 -1.94
N LEU A 80 -6.56 -1.73 -2.91
CA LEU A 80 -5.18 -1.32 -2.73
C LEU A 80 -5.10 0.20 -2.85
N ILE A 81 -4.70 0.88 -1.78
CA ILE A 81 -4.59 2.34 -1.75
C ILE A 81 -3.13 2.75 -1.70
N ALA A 82 -2.70 3.57 -2.66
CA ALA A 82 -1.36 4.12 -2.68
C ALA A 82 -1.11 4.92 -1.41
N HIS A 83 -0.03 4.59 -0.70
CA HIS A 83 0.24 5.13 0.62
C HIS A 83 1.72 5.28 0.89
N SER A 84 2.06 6.09 1.89
CA SER A 84 3.43 6.28 2.33
C SER A 84 3.56 6.24 3.83
N LEU A 85 4.54 5.46 4.25
CA LEU A 85 4.97 5.31 5.62
C LEU A 85 6.39 5.85 5.77
N VAL A 86 6.86 5.86 7.00
CA VAL A 86 8.25 6.13 7.34
C VAL A 86 8.84 4.90 8.00
N ARG A 87 10.10 4.59 7.69
CA ARG A 87 10.88 3.57 8.40
C ARG A 87 11.89 4.26 9.31
N ASN A 88 11.84 3.90 10.59
CA ASN A 88 12.85 4.29 11.56
C ASN A 88 14.14 3.47 11.38
N PRO A 89 15.29 3.93 11.93
CA PRO A 89 16.55 3.18 11.86
C PRO A 89 16.49 1.75 12.43
N ASP A 90 15.62 1.51 13.41
CA ASP A 90 15.37 0.19 14.01
C ASP A 90 14.49 -0.73 13.13
N GLY A 91 14.06 -0.23 11.97
CA GLY A 91 13.23 -0.93 11.01
C GLY A 91 11.72 -0.80 11.26
N THR A 92 11.29 -0.16 12.36
CA THR A 92 9.88 0.06 12.69
C THR A 92 9.22 0.96 11.64
N LEU A 93 7.99 0.64 11.25
CA LEU A 93 7.20 1.44 10.33
C LEU A 93 6.27 2.37 11.11
N LEU A 94 6.29 3.65 10.75
CA LEU A 94 5.41 4.69 11.29
C LEU A 94 4.50 5.22 10.18
N ASP A 95 3.26 5.53 10.54
CA ASP A 95 2.28 6.19 9.69
C ASP A 95 1.98 7.61 10.20
N PRO A 96 2.57 8.65 9.57
CA PRO A 96 2.30 10.04 9.95
C PRO A 96 0.95 10.56 9.42
N THR A 97 0.20 9.73 8.69
CA THR A 97 -1.11 10.09 8.13
C THR A 97 -2.25 9.74 9.08
N PHE A 98 -2.12 8.66 9.83
CA PHE A 98 -3.16 8.20 10.75
C PHE A 98 -2.80 8.48 12.21
N ALA A 99 -3.83 8.70 13.02
CA ALA A 99 -3.77 8.88 14.45
C ALA A 99 -4.03 7.57 15.19
N HIS A 100 -3.63 7.51 16.46
CA HIS A 100 -3.95 6.39 17.33
C HIS A 100 -5.46 6.14 17.39
N GLY A 101 -5.87 4.87 17.28
CA GLY A 101 -7.28 4.45 17.26
C GLY A 101 -7.92 4.44 15.87
N GLU A 102 -7.27 5.00 14.84
CA GLU A 102 -7.71 4.79 13.45
C GLU A 102 -7.37 3.37 12.96
N PRO A 103 -8.09 2.83 11.98
CA PRO A 103 -7.87 1.47 11.48
C PRO A 103 -6.46 1.26 10.94
N VAL A 104 -5.85 0.14 11.32
CA VAL A 104 -4.51 -0.27 10.85
C VAL A 104 -4.68 -1.28 9.72
N TYR A 105 -4.04 -1.01 8.58
CA TYR A 105 -4.11 -1.88 7.40
C TYR A 105 -2.74 -2.50 7.09
N PRO A 106 -2.69 -3.73 6.55
CA PRO A 106 -1.45 -4.28 6.01
C PRO A 106 -0.86 -3.35 4.95
N PHE A 107 0.45 -3.08 5.05
CA PHE A 107 1.18 -2.27 4.10
C PHE A 107 2.17 -3.12 3.32
N VAL A 108 2.08 -3.06 1.99
CA VAL A 108 3.01 -3.72 1.08
C VAL A 108 3.88 -2.65 0.41
N PRO A 109 5.21 -2.63 0.62
CA PRO A 109 6.11 -1.74 -0.11
C PRO A 109 5.95 -1.91 -1.62
N HIS A 110 6.06 -0.81 -2.37
CA HIS A 110 5.91 -0.84 -3.83
C HIS A 110 6.91 -1.82 -4.46
N PRO A 111 6.46 -2.81 -5.25
CA PRO A 111 7.34 -3.79 -5.88
C PRO A 111 8.28 -3.12 -6.89
N ARG A 112 9.59 -3.15 -6.63
CA ARG A 112 10.60 -2.52 -7.51
C ARG A 112 10.62 -3.10 -8.93
N THR A 113 10.17 -4.33 -9.11
CA THR A 113 10.05 -5.01 -10.40
C THR A 113 8.99 -4.38 -11.32
N ILE A 114 8.05 -3.62 -10.76
CA ILE A 114 6.99 -2.92 -11.51
C ILE A 114 7.40 -1.48 -11.87
N GLY A 115 8.59 -1.06 -11.45
CA GLY A 115 9.15 0.27 -11.68
C GLY A 115 9.15 1.16 -10.44
N GLY A 116 9.27 2.46 -10.66
CA GLY A 116 9.26 3.46 -9.59
C GLY A 116 7.84 3.84 -9.16
N PHE A 117 7.60 3.95 -7.86
CA PHE A 117 6.30 4.32 -7.30
C PHE A 117 5.75 5.64 -7.86
N PHE A 118 6.53 6.72 -7.82
CA PHE A 118 6.08 8.00 -8.39
C PHE A 118 6.08 8.00 -9.92
N SER A 119 6.92 7.17 -10.56
CA SER A 119 6.84 6.98 -12.01
C SER A 119 5.52 6.36 -12.46
N LEU A 120 4.84 5.63 -11.57
CA LEU A 120 3.47 5.16 -11.75
C LEU A 120 2.47 6.27 -11.44
N LEU A 121 2.50 6.84 -10.22
CA LEU A 121 1.45 7.77 -9.75
C LEU A 121 1.41 9.12 -10.47
N CYS A 122 2.52 9.58 -11.05
CA CYS A 122 2.57 10.83 -11.78
C CYS A 122 2.10 10.70 -13.24
N ARG A 123 1.66 9.50 -13.68
CA ARG A 123 1.10 9.33 -15.03
C ARG A 123 -0.33 9.90 -15.10
N PRO A 124 -0.75 10.48 -16.24
CA PRO A 124 -2.14 10.80 -16.47
C PRO A 124 -3.02 9.56 -16.28
N GLY A 125 -4.06 9.65 -15.44
CA GLY A 125 -4.95 8.53 -15.13
C GLY A 125 -4.34 7.44 -14.24
N ALA A 126 -3.25 7.72 -13.52
CA ALA A 126 -2.67 6.76 -12.59
C ALA A 126 -3.63 6.43 -11.43
N PRO A 127 -3.71 5.16 -11.03
CA PRO A 127 -4.54 4.74 -9.92
C PRO A 127 -3.85 5.09 -8.60
N TYR A 128 -4.47 5.98 -7.83
CA TYR A 128 -4.21 6.08 -6.40
C TYR A 128 -4.94 4.98 -5.61
N GLU A 129 -5.90 4.34 -6.25
CA GLU A 129 -6.65 3.19 -5.74
C GLU A 129 -6.79 2.15 -6.84
N LEU A 130 -6.61 0.88 -6.49
CA LEU A 130 -6.89 -0.28 -7.34
C LEU A 130 -7.90 -1.18 -6.64
N LEU A 131 -8.98 -1.51 -7.35
CA LEU A 131 -9.86 -2.61 -6.96
C LEU A 131 -9.35 -3.88 -7.62
N VAL A 132 -9.17 -4.93 -6.83
CA VAL A 132 -8.63 -6.21 -7.30
C VAL A 132 -9.63 -7.32 -7.02
N SER A 133 -10.03 -8.00 -8.08
CA SER A 133 -10.93 -9.16 -8.02
C SER A 133 -10.19 -10.38 -8.55
N ALA A 134 -10.41 -11.53 -7.92
CA ALA A 134 -10.06 -12.81 -8.51
C ALA A 134 -11.16 -13.19 -9.50
N ALA A 135 -10.79 -13.49 -10.73
CA ALA A 135 -11.65 -14.22 -11.66
C ALA A 135 -11.20 -15.68 -11.66
N ASP A 136 -12.14 -16.58 -11.44
CA ASP A 136 -11.95 -17.99 -11.74
C ASP A 136 -11.94 -18.10 -13.27
N GLY A 137 -10.80 -18.50 -13.84
CA GLY A 137 -10.73 -18.77 -15.27
C GLY A 137 -11.59 -19.98 -15.59
N GLU A 138 -12.69 -19.80 -16.32
CA GLU A 138 -13.36 -20.94 -16.97
C GLU A 138 -12.41 -21.52 -18.03
N ALA A 139 -12.15 -22.82 -17.91
CA ALA A 139 -11.35 -23.63 -18.83
C ALA A 139 -12.17 -24.09 -20.03
#